data_AF-A0A948I588-F1
#
_entry.id   AF-A0A948I588-F1
#
_cell.length_a   1.000
_cell.length_b   1.000
_cell.length_c   1.000
_cell.angle_alpha   90.00
_cell.angle_beta   90.00
_cell.angle_gamma   90.00
#
_symmetry.space_group_name_H-M   'P 1'
#
loop_
_entity.id
_entity.type
_entity.pdbx_description
1 polymer ?
#
loop_
_entity_poly.entity_id
_entity_poly.type
_entity_poly.pdbx_seq_one_letter_code
_entity_poly.pdbx_strand_id
1 'polypeptide(L)'
;LTADRAAFTEAAVAEIERLGIRDRTTLQSFDWAVPMQAQKIQPALQTAYLTIARGRNDNLQRGRPDASPWLGGLDIDDFAGSAPKAVAKAGGAIWSPFFRDMTDEDIATARDLGLKVIPWTVNEPQDMANLVDRGVDGIITDYPDRLRAVLIEKKKPLPMAYPVQP
;
A
#
# COMPACT_ATOMS: atom_id res chain seq x y z
N LEU A 1 8.24 -15.84 21.07
CA LEU A 1 7.19 -16.61 20.38
C LEU A 1 6.37 -15.62 19.57
N THR A 2 6.81 -15.34 18.34
CA THR A 2 5.97 -14.60 17.40
C THR A 2 4.95 -15.60 16.85
N ALA A 3 3.66 -15.27 16.89
CA ALA A 3 2.64 -16.12 16.29
C ALA A 3 2.99 -16.42 14.83
N ASP A 4 2.66 -17.62 14.37
CA ASP A 4 2.80 -17.98 12.97
C ASP A 4 2.01 -17.00 12.08
N ARG A 5 2.59 -16.64 10.94
CA ARG A 5 2.04 -15.58 10.06
C ARG A 5 0.62 -15.93 9.60
N ALA A 6 0.36 -17.22 9.37
CA ALA A 6 -0.92 -17.69 8.90
C ALA A 6 -1.97 -17.58 10.00
N ALA A 7 -1.65 -18.07 11.20
CA ALA A 7 -2.53 -17.96 12.36
C ALA A 7 -2.90 -16.50 12.68
N PHE A 8 -1.94 -15.57 12.61
CA PHE A 8 -2.23 -14.15 12.86
C PHE A 8 -3.10 -13.52 11.76
N THR A 9 -2.83 -13.85 10.49
CA THR A 9 -3.63 -13.37 9.35
C THR A 9 -5.08 -13.87 9.44
N GLU A 10 -5.27 -15.15 9.76
CA GLU A 10 -6.58 -15.77 9.95
C GLU A 10 -7.35 -15.11 11.09
N ALA A 11 -6.71 -14.90 12.24
CA ALA A 11 -7.34 -14.21 13.36
C ALA A 11 -7.76 -12.78 13.02
N ALA A 12 -6.93 -12.03 12.29
CA ALA A 12 -7.25 -10.67 11.87
C ALA A 12 -8.44 -10.64 10.88
N VAL A 13 -8.44 -11.51 9.86
CA VAL A 13 -9.57 -11.59 8.91
C VAL A 13 -10.85 -12.04 9.61
N ALA A 14 -10.78 -13.04 10.49
CA ALA A 14 -11.94 -13.49 11.26
C ALA A 14 -12.55 -12.36 12.10
N GLU A 15 -11.72 -11.51 12.71
CA GLU A 15 -12.20 -10.37 13.50
C GLU A 15 -12.83 -9.27 12.62
N ILE A 16 -12.25 -8.99 11.45
CA ILE A 16 -12.82 -8.06 10.47
C ILE A 16 -14.21 -8.49 10.03
N GLU A 17 -14.40 -9.79 9.76
CA GLU A 17 -15.70 -10.38 9.42
C GLU A 17 -16.67 -10.32 10.60
N ARG A 18 -16.22 -10.71 11.81
CA ARG A 18 -17.05 -10.71 13.02
C ARG A 18 -17.61 -9.32 13.33
N LEU A 19 -16.84 -8.27 13.09
CA LEU A 19 -17.23 -6.88 13.30
C LEU A 19 -18.06 -6.30 12.14
N GLY A 20 -18.17 -7.00 11.00
CA GLY A 20 -18.88 -6.52 9.82
C GLY A 20 -18.24 -5.27 9.20
N ILE A 21 -16.92 -5.10 9.33
CA ILE A 21 -16.19 -3.91 8.86
C ILE A 21 -15.38 -4.14 7.58
N ARG A 22 -15.46 -5.34 6.96
CA ARG A 22 -14.72 -5.70 5.74
C ARG A 22 -14.72 -4.62 4.67
N ASP A 23 -15.89 -4.05 4.34
CA ASP A 23 -16.03 -3.04 3.28
C ASP A 23 -15.36 -1.70 3.59
N ARG A 24 -14.93 -1.49 4.84
CA ARG A 24 -14.21 -0.29 5.31
C ARG A 24 -12.79 -0.60 5.77
N THR A 25 -12.30 -1.81 5.52
CA THR A 25 -10.97 -2.24 5.94
C THR A 25 -10.09 -2.53 4.74
N THR A 26 -8.86 -2.03 4.80
CA THR A 26 -7.75 -2.45 3.93
C THR A 26 -6.69 -3.11 4.80
N LEU A 27 -6.32 -4.35 4.47
CA LEU A 27 -5.23 -5.06 5.15
C LEU A 27 -3.90 -4.77 4.42
N GLN A 28 -2.93 -4.20 5.14
CA GLN A 28 -1.69 -3.68 4.56
C GLN A 28 -0.46 -4.29 5.24
N SER A 29 0.57 -4.67 4.47
CA SER A 29 1.79 -5.31 5.01
C SER A 29 3.02 -5.17 4.12
N PHE A 30 4.22 -5.15 4.72
CA PHE A 30 5.52 -5.33 4.03
C PHE A 30 5.82 -6.80 3.71
N ASP A 31 5.38 -7.73 4.56
CA ASP A 31 5.37 -9.16 4.25
C ASP A 31 4.13 -9.46 3.41
N TRP A 32 4.32 -9.61 2.11
CA TRP A 32 3.29 -9.82 1.11
C TRP A 32 2.60 -11.18 1.25
N ALA A 33 3.20 -12.14 1.97
CA ALA A 33 2.51 -13.40 2.28
C ALA A 33 1.22 -13.15 3.08
N VAL A 34 1.18 -12.10 3.90
CA VAL A 34 0.01 -11.71 4.72
C VAL A 34 -1.18 -11.29 3.84
N PRO A 35 -1.11 -10.24 2.99
CA PRO A 35 -2.22 -9.87 2.12
C PRO A 35 -2.57 -10.97 1.10
N MET A 36 -1.58 -11.71 0.58
CA MET A 36 -1.84 -12.84 -0.32
C MET A 36 -2.65 -13.96 0.38
N GLN A 37 -2.39 -14.22 1.67
CA GLN A 37 -3.19 -15.16 2.44
C GLN A 37 -4.57 -14.59 2.77
N ALA A 38 -4.65 -13.31 3.15
CA ALA A 38 -5.93 -12.66 3.43
C ALA A 38 -6.87 -12.72 2.21
N GLN A 39 -6.37 -12.52 1.00
CA GLN A 39 -7.13 -12.68 -0.26
C GLN A 39 -7.66 -14.10 -0.47
N LYS A 40 -6.90 -15.13 -0.06
CA LYS A 40 -7.36 -16.53 -0.16
C LYS A 40 -8.50 -16.82 0.81
N ILE A 41 -8.44 -16.23 2.01
CA ILE A 41 -9.46 -16.40 3.06
C ILE A 41 -10.73 -15.61 2.72
N GLN A 42 -10.55 -14.34 2.33
CA GLN A 42 -11.62 -13.43 1.98
C GLN A 42 -11.26 -12.63 0.72
N PRO A 43 -11.66 -13.10 -0.48
CA PRO A 43 -11.35 -12.44 -1.75
C PRO A 43 -11.92 -11.02 -1.89
N ALA A 44 -12.97 -10.70 -1.13
CA ALA A 44 -13.60 -9.37 -1.14
C ALA A 44 -12.95 -8.37 -0.16
N LEU A 45 -11.94 -8.78 0.62
CA LEU A 45 -11.20 -7.89 1.51
C LEU A 45 -10.16 -7.13 0.70
N GLN A 46 -10.13 -5.80 0.83
CA GLN A 46 -9.11 -4.99 0.17
C GLN A 46 -7.75 -5.22 0.83
N THR A 47 -6.72 -5.32 0.00
CA THR A 47 -5.33 -5.51 0.45
C THR A 47 -4.37 -4.52 -0.19
N ALA A 48 -3.42 -4.03 0.59
CA ALA A 48 -2.38 -3.11 0.15
C ALA A 48 -0.97 -3.67 0.39
N TYR A 49 -0.09 -3.45 -0.58
CA TYR A 49 1.24 -4.04 -0.63
C TYR A 49 2.28 -2.95 -0.42
N LEU A 50 2.98 -3.00 0.73
CA LEU A 50 3.97 -2.01 1.09
C LEU A 50 5.32 -2.29 0.42
N THR A 51 5.97 -1.23 -0.05
CA THR A 51 7.35 -1.32 -0.57
C THR A 51 8.23 -0.19 -0.03
N ILE A 52 9.51 -0.50 0.19
CA ILE A 52 10.59 0.46 0.37
C ILE A 52 11.85 -0.16 -0.25
N ALA A 53 12.60 0.62 -1.00
CA ALA A 53 13.81 0.19 -1.71
C ALA A 53 15.03 0.96 -1.18
N ARG A 54 15.20 0.98 0.16
CA ARG A 54 16.22 1.80 0.84
C ARG A 54 16.96 1.03 1.93
N GLY A 55 18.28 1.00 1.79
CA GLY A 55 19.21 0.56 2.83
C GLY A 55 18.87 -0.83 3.37
N ARG A 56 18.92 -0.98 4.70
CA ARG A 56 18.64 -2.26 5.37
C ARG A 56 17.16 -2.65 5.38
N ASN A 57 16.27 -1.74 5.04
CA ASN A 57 14.82 -1.99 5.05
C ASN A 57 14.30 -2.37 3.66
N ASP A 58 15.16 -2.43 2.64
CA ASP A 58 14.76 -2.78 1.27
C ASP A 58 14.06 -4.14 1.23
N ASN A 59 12.74 -4.11 0.99
CA ASN A 59 11.91 -5.30 0.90
C ASN A 59 11.69 -5.78 -0.55
N LEU A 60 12.13 -5.00 -1.54
CA LEU A 60 12.12 -5.44 -2.93
C LEU A 60 13.36 -6.27 -3.26
N GLN A 61 14.52 -5.88 -2.75
CA GLN A 61 15.81 -6.57 -2.93
C GLN A 61 16.18 -6.85 -4.39
N ARG A 62 15.95 -5.86 -5.27
CA ARG A 62 16.23 -5.94 -6.71
C ARG A 62 17.69 -6.33 -6.99
N GLY A 63 17.90 -7.19 -7.99
CA GLY A 63 19.21 -7.66 -8.40
C GLY A 63 19.92 -8.57 -7.39
N ARG A 64 19.19 -9.10 -6.39
CA ARG A 64 19.73 -10.09 -5.46
C ARG A 64 19.53 -11.51 -6.05
N PRO A 65 20.44 -12.47 -5.78
CA PRO A 65 20.34 -13.80 -6.36
C PRO A 65 19.10 -14.60 -5.96
N ASP A 66 18.55 -14.33 -4.78
CA ASP A 66 17.40 -15.03 -4.23
C ASP A 66 16.21 -14.08 -4.10
N ALA A 67 15.01 -14.62 -4.28
CA ALA A 67 13.76 -13.88 -4.07
C ALA A 67 13.70 -13.27 -2.67
N SER A 68 13.24 -12.02 -2.59
CA SER A 68 13.07 -11.32 -1.31
C SER A 68 12.15 -12.12 -0.38
N PRO A 69 12.53 -12.34 0.89
CA PRO A 69 11.70 -13.07 1.85
C PRO A 69 10.39 -12.34 2.17
N TRP A 70 10.25 -11.09 1.74
CA TRP A 70 9.11 -10.22 2.00
C TRP A 70 8.03 -10.31 0.91
N LEU A 71 8.33 -10.83 -0.27
CA LEU A 71 7.41 -10.74 -1.42
C LEU A 71 6.52 -11.99 -1.58
N GLY A 72 6.33 -12.75 -0.51
CA GLY A 72 5.41 -13.90 -0.50
C GLY A 72 5.80 -15.00 -1.50
N GLY A 73 7.09 -15.13 -1.81
CA GLY A 73 7.63 -16.10 -2.77
C GLY A 73 7.74 -15.57 -4.21
N LEU A 74 7.39 -14.31 -4.47
CA LEU A 74 7.69 -13.64 -5.74
C LEU A 74 9.13 -13.11 -5.74
N ASP A 75 9.77 -13.15 -6.89
CA ASP A 75 10.99 -12.39 -7.15
C ASP A 75 10.63 -11.11 -7.90
N ILE A 76 11.17 -9.97 -7.47
CA ILE A 76 10.91 -8.69 -8.12
C ILE A 76 11.55 -8.62 -9.51
N ASP A 77 12.64 -9.35 -9.72
CA ASP A 77 13.40 -9.33 -10.97
C ASP A 77 12.67 -10.03 -12.13
N ASP A 78 11.77 -10.98 -11.82
CA ASP A 78 10.82 -11.58 -12.79
C ASP A 78 9.90 -10.53 -13.44
N PHE A 79 9.78 -9.35 -12.82
CA PHE A 79 8.98 -8.23 -13.30
C PHE A 79 9.83 -7.08 -13.83
N ALA A 80 11.10 -7.34 -14.19
CA ALA A 80 12.10 -6.34 -14.53
C ALA A 80 12.24 -5.27 -13.41
N GLY A 81 12.07 -5.71 -12.16
CA GLY A 81 12.05 -4.85 -10.99
C GLY A 81 10.70 -4.15 -10.73
N SER A 82 9.74 -4.12 -11.65
CA SER A 82 8.54 -3.28 -11.47
C SER A 82 7.66 -3.72 -10.29
N ALA A 83 7.61 -2.89 -9.24
CA ALA A 83 6.77 -3.15 -8.08
C ALA A 83 5.26 -3.17 -8.42
N PRO A 84 4.72 -2.24 -9.23
CA PRO A 84 3.34 -2.32 -9.68
C PRO A 84 2.99 -3.66 -10.36
N LYS A 85 3.85 -4.16 -11.26
CA LYS A 85 3.62 -5.45 -11.94
C LYS A 85 3.61 -6.62 -10.96
N ALA A 86 4.54 -6.62 -9.99
CA ALA A 86 4.58 -7.64 -8.95
C ALA A 86 3.34 -7.59 -8.04
N VAL A 87 2.87 -6.40 -7.65
CA VAL A 87 1.63 -6.23 -6.86
C VAL A 87 0.42 -6.75 -7.63
N ALA A 88 0.29 -6.41 -8.91
CA ALA A 88 -0.79 -6.91 -9.76
C ALA A 88 -0.74 -8.44 -9.88
N LYS A 89 0.46 -9.03 -10.05
CA LYS A 89 0.64 -10.49 -10.08
C LYS A 89 0.26 -11.15 -8.75
N ALA A 90 0.51 -10.48 -7.62
CA ALA A 90 0.14 -10.95 -6.30
C ALA A 90 -1.38 -10.85 -6.02
N GLY A 91 -2.18 -10.31 -6.95
CA GLY A 91 -3.62 -10.12 -6.78
C GLY A 91 -4.01 -8.84 -6.02
N GLY A 92 -3.05 -7.96 -5.75
CA GLY A 92 -3.28 -6.73 -4.99
C GLY A 92 -4.08 -5.69 -5.77
N ALA A 93 -4.85 -4.87 -5.04
CA ALA A 93 -5.58 -3.73 -5.60
C ALA A 93 -4.88 -2.39 -5.31
N ILE A 94 -3.95 -2.35 -4.35
CA ILE A 94 -3.31 -1.14 -3.86
C ILE A 94 -1.80 -1.39 -3.72
N TRP A 95 -1.01 -0.51 -4.32
CA TRP A 95 0.42 -0.41 -4.09
C TRP A 95 0.73 0.78 -3.17
N SER A 96 1.45 0.51 -2.08
CA SER A 96 1.81 1.52 -1.07
C SER A 96 3.33 1.67 -0.93
N PRO A 97 3.98 2.43 -1.80
CA PRO A 97 5.42 2.62 -1.76
C PRO A 97 5.87 3.70 -0.77
N PHE A 98 7.12 3.60 -0.32
CA PHE A 98 7.81 4.74 0.26
C PHE A 98 7.85 5.86 -0.77
N PHE A 99 7.40 7.06 -0.39
CA PHE A 99 7.04 8.10 -1.36
C PHE A 99 8.19 8.57 -2.27
N ARG A 100 9.44 8.35 -1.86
CA ARG A 100 10.66 8.70 -2.63
C ARG A 100 11.14 7.59 -3.57
N ASP A 101 10.49 6.43 -3.57
CA ASP A 101 10.86 5.25 -4.36
C ASP A 101 10.00 5.08 -5.63
N MET A 102 9.26 6.11 -6.02
CA MET A 102 8.35 6.07 -7.18
C MET A 102 8.80 6.98 -8.31
N THR A 103 8.81 6.45 -9.53
CA THR A 103 8.88 7.22 -10.76
C THR A 103 7.49 7.50 -11.34
N ASP A 104 7.38 8.42 -12.31
CA ASP A 104 6.12 8.63 -13.03
C ASP A 104 5.74 7.43 -13.90
N GLU A 105 6.73 6.67 -14.37
CA GLU A 105 6.53 5.40 -15.08
C GLU A 105 5.91 4.35 -14.16
N ASP A 106 6.35 4.25 -12.90
CA ASP A 106 5.73 3.33 -11.94
C ASP A 106 4.27 3.69 -11.68
N ILE A 107 3.95 4.99 -11.53
CA ILE A 107 2.58 5.47 -11.32
C ILE A 107 1.71 5.19 -12.54
N ALA A 108 2.21 5.45 -13.75
CA ALA A 108 1.51 5.12 -15.00
C ALA A 108 1.27 3.62 -15.12
N THR A 109 2.29 2.79 -14.85
CA THR A 109 2.18 1.33 -14.87
C THR A 109 1.14 0.83 -13.86
N ALA A 110 1.12 1.37 -12.63
CA ALA A 110 0.14 1.02 -11.62
C ALA A 110 -1.29 1.35 -12.09
N ARG A 111 -1.49 2.54 -12.68
CA ARG A 111 -2.78 2.96 -13.23
C ARG A 111 -3.25 2.05 -14.36
N ASP A 112 -2.37 1.70 -15.29
CA ASP A 112 -2.69 0.82 -16.42
C ASP A 112 -3.06 -0.60 -15.97
N LEU A 113 -2.50 -1.04 -14.83
CA LEU A 113 -2.85 -2.29 -14.16
C LEU A 113 -4.11 -2.19 -13.27
N GLY A 114 -4.74 -1.03 -13.19
CA GLY A 114 -5.92 -0.79 -12.35
C GLY A 114 -5.61 -0.72 -10.84
N LEU A 115 -4.35 -0.55 -10.46
CA LEU A 115 -3.94 -0.41 -9.07
C LEU A 115 -4.13 1.03 -8.59
N LYS A 116 -4.51 1.19 -7.32
CA LYS A 116 -4.38 2.47 -6.62
C LYS A 116 -2.98 2.65 -6.07
N VAL A 117 -2.46 3.87 -6.12
CA VAL A 117 -1.14 4.23 -5.57
C VAL A 117 -1.33 5.09 -4.32
N ILE A 118 -0.91 4.58 -3.16
CA ILE A 118 -1.05 5.25 -1.86
C ILE A 118 0.31 5.29 -1.13
N PRO A 119 1.18 6.27 -1.43
CA PRO A 119 2.50 6.38 -0.82
C PRO A 119 2.48 6.71 0.68
N TRP A 120 3.55 6.34 1.37
CA TRP A 120 3.79 6.59 2.79
C TRP A 120 5.26 7.01 3.07
N THR A 121 5.61 7.55 4.24
CA THR A 121 4.79 8.50 5.00
C THR A 121 5.18 9.89 4.52
N VAL A 122 4.20 10.66 4.02
CA VAL A 122 4.46 11.98 3.42
C VAL A 122 4.05 13.05 4.42
N ASN A 123 5.01 13.83 4.91
CA ASN A 123 4.76 14.79 6.00
C ASN A 123 4.97 16.26 5.60
N GLU A 124 5.73 16.50 4.52
CA GLU A 124 6.02 17.84 4.04
C GLU A 124 4.95 18.31 3.03
N PRO A 125 4.36 19.51 3.19
CA PRO A 125 3.32 20.01 2.28
C PRO A 125 3.75 20.07 0.82
N GLN A 126 5.03 20.37 0.56
CA GLN A 126 5.57 20.39 -0.80
C GLN A 126 5.58 18.99 -1.43
N ASP A 127 5.98 17.95 -0.68
CA ASP A 127 5.96 16.57 -1.14
C ASP A 127 4.51 16.10 -1.35
N MET A 128 3.58 16.47 -0.46
CA MET A 128 2.15 16.19 -0.61
C MET A 128 1.60 16.82 -1.91
N ALA A 129 1.88 18.10 -2.13
CA ALA A 129 1.41 18.84 -3.30
C ALA A 129 1.94 18.22 -4.60
N ASN A 130 3.22 17.85 -4.63
CA ASN A 130 3.84 17.19 -5.77
C ASN A 130 3.19 15.82 -6.06
N LEU A 131 2.93 15.01 -5.04
CA LEU A 131 2.29 13.70 -5.21
C LEU A 131 0.84 13.81 -5.66
N VAL A 132 0.10 14.80 -5.14
CA VAL A 132 -1.26 15.12 -5.60
C VAL A 132 -1.27 15.50 -7.08
N ASP A 133 -0.29 16.27 -7.55
CA ASP A 133 -0.17 16.64 -8.98
C ASP A 133 0.19 15.44 -9.86
N ARG A 134 1.01 14.52 -9.36
CA ARG A 134 1.35 13.25 -10.04
C ARG A 134 0.18 12.26 -10.09
N GLY A 135 -0.92 12.56 -9.40
CA GLY A 135 -2.17 11.81 -9.48
C GLY A 135 -2.15 10.50 -8.71
N VAL A 136 -1.51 10.46 -7.53
CA VAL A 136 -1.67 9.35 -6.57
C VAL A 136 -3.09 9.36 -5.99
N ASP A 137 -3.59 8.17 -5.61
CA ASP A 137 -4.97 7.98 -5.14
C ASP A 137 -5.18 8.32 -3.67
N GLY A 138 -4.10 8.37 -2.90
CA GLY A 138 -4.12 8.72 -1.48
C GLY A 138 -2.73 9.00 -0.95
N ILE A 139 -2.65 9.51 0.28
CA ILE A 139 -1.39 9.77 0.97
C ILE A 139 -1.53 9.28 2.41
N ILE A 140 -0.58 8.45 2.86
CA ILE A 140 -0.41 8.08 4.27
C ILE A 140 0.50 9.14 4.90
N THR A 141 0.00 9.82 5.94
CA THR A 141 0.67 10.96 6.58
C THR A 141 0.45 10.96 8.09
N ASP A 142 1.41 11.48 8.83
CA ASP A 142 1.26 11.78 10.26
C ASP A 142 0.49 13.11 10.48
N TYR A 143 0.34 13.93 9.44
CA TYR A 143 -0.24 15.28 9.48
C TYR A 143 -1.45 15.42 8.52
N PRO A 144 -2.59 14.77 8.82
CA PRO A 144 -3.78 14.81 7.96
C PRO A 144 -4.37 16.22 7.81
N ASP A 145 -4.16 17.10 8.79
CA ASP A 145 -4.53 18.52 8.75
C ASP A 145 -3.75 19.28 7.66
N ARG A 146 -2.44 19.03 7.54
CA ARG A 146 -1.61 19.62 6.47
C ARG A 146 -2.03 19.12 5.11
N LEU A 147 -2.27 17.82 4.98
CA LEU A 147 -2.76 17.24 3.73
C LEU A 147 -4.11 17.85 3.33
N ARG A 148 -5.01 18.06 4.31
CA ARG A 148 -6.30 18.72 4.06
C ARG A 148 -6.11 20.14 3.49
N ALA A 149 -5.20 20.93 4.05
CA ALA A 149 -4.88 22.27 3.54
C ALA A 149 -4.34 22.23 2.10
N VAL A 150 -3.42 21.30 1.81
CA VAL A 150 -2.89 21.09 0.46
C VAL A 150 -4.00 20.70 -0.53
N LEU A 151 -4.89 19.79 -0.17
CA LEU A 151 -6.02 19.39 -1.03
C LEU A 151 -6.97 20.55 -1.34
N ILE A 152 -7.23 21.43 -0.36
CA ILE A 152 -8.02 22.66 -0.55
C ILE A 152 -7.33 23.58 -1.56
N GLU A 153 -6.04 23.87 -1.37
CA GLU A 153 -5.26 24.72 -2.28
C GLU A 153 -5.24 24.17 -3.71
N LYS A 154 -5.05 22.84 -3.84
CA LYS A 154 -5.07 22.10 -5.10
C LYS A 154 -6.48 21.92 -5.69
N LYS A 155 -7.53 22.42 -5.03
CA LYS A 155 -8.95 22.29 -5.42
C LYS A 155 -9.37 20.83 -5.65
N LYS A 156 -8.86 19.92 -4.83
CA LYS A 156 -9.21 18.49 -4.85
C LYS A 156 -10.38 18.20 -3.90
N PRO A 157 -11.18 17.16 -4.16
CA PRO A 157 -12.20 16.70 -3.22
C PRO A 157 -11.56 16.34 -1.87
N LEU A 158 -12.24 16.70 -0.78
CA LEU A 158 -11.83 16.35 0.56
C LEU A 158 -12.53 15.06 1.01
N PRO A 159 -11.87 14.20 1.82
CA PRO A 159 -12.54 13.10 2.48
C PRO A 159 -13.71 13.59 3.34
N MET A 160 -14.74 12.74 3.45
CA MET A 160 -15.89 12.99 4.31
C MET A 160 -15.42 13.24 5.75
N ALA A 161 -15.86 14.36 6.33
CA ALA A 161 -15.59 14.65 7.74
C ALA A 161 -16.51 13.78 8.60
N TYR A 162 -15.92 13.07 9.57
CA TYR A 162 -16.67 12.38 10.61
C TYR A 162 -16.66 13.28 11.85
N PRO A 163 -17.77 13.96 12.17
CA PRO A 163 -17.83 14.79 13.37
C PRO A 163 -17.64 13.90 14.60
N VAL A 164 -16.61 14.19 15.39
CA VAL A 164 -16.49 13.66 16.75
C VAL A 164 -17.45 14.45 17.62
N GLN A 165 -18.46 13.76 18.16
CA GLN A 165 -19.22 14.31 19.27
C GLN A 165 -18.33 14.26 20.52
N PRO A 166 -18.11 15.40 21.20
CA PRO A 166 -17.36 15.44 22.46
C PRO A 166 -17.97 14.57 23.56
#